data_AF-A0A835WRH0-F1
#
_entry.id   AF-A0A835WRH0-F1
#
_cell.length_a   1.000
_cell.length_b   1.000
_cell.length_c   1.000
_cell.angle_alpha   90.00
_cell.angle_beta   90.00
_cell.angle_gamma   90.00
#
_symmetry.space_group_name_H-M   'P 1'
#
loop_
_entity.id
_entity.type
_entity.pdbx_description
1 polymer ?
#
loop_
_entity_poly.entity_id
_entity_poly.type
_entity_poly.pdbx_seq_one_letter_code
_entity_poly.pdbx_strand_id
1 'polypeptide(L)'
;MGHNDTARSSNYLGIDVHKALLDRANGWAAARGLSGNVSYVQANVVVSAAAILGSYPGRRVRLVSIQYPDPQQRRRRHVVGRQLVAALAEVLPPGCQVYLNSDFEDTATYMRNCFECFGSQHFEIDAAAHAPGATFPCSAMLQPVRPDLVGRPRAARANAATSRPESGSVSGSESEGGSVSDGSGSGSEEAEIVDEEEVDMLQWRGRWREAGWLLRNPVGAPTEREVYVELATKQQVYRVMLVRR
;
A
#
# COMPACT_ATOMS: atom_id res chain seq x y z
N MET A 1 24.67 6.71 36.61
CA MET A 1 24.25 5.47 35.96
C MET A 1 22.76 5.56 35.69
N GLY A 2 22.34 5.46 34.44
CA GLY A 2 20.95 5.59 34.02
C GLY A 2 20.85 6.50 32.80
N HIS A 3 20.17 6.02 31.76
CA HIS A 3 19.97 6.61 30.42
C HIS A 3 21.00 6.23 29.34
N ASN A 4 21.05 4.94 28.94
CA ASN A 4 21.30 4.60 27.51
C ASN A 4 20.99 3.14 27.09
N ASP A 5 20.07 2.42 27.75
CA ASP A 5 19.84 0.98 27.44
C ASP A 5 18.76 0.70 26.39
N THR A 6 17.95 1.69 26.00
CA THR A 6 16.81 1.47 25.08
C THR A 6 17.21 1.33 23.61
N ALA A 7 18.38 1.83 23.21
CA ALA A 7 18.87 1.72 21.82
C ALA A 7 19.53 0.36 21.51
N ARG A 8 19.82 -0.47 22.53
CA ARG A 8 20.55 -1.75 22.36
C ARG A 8 19.68 -3.00 22.32
N SER A 9 18.35 -2.90 22.36
CA SER A 9 17.49 -4.08 22.52
C SER A 9 16.41 -4.27 21.44
N SER A 10 16.50 -3.58 20.30
CA SER A 10 15.53 -3.76 19.20
C SER A 10 16.07 -4.69 18.13
N ASN A 11 15.20 -5.58 17.66
CA ASN A 11 15.43 -6.41 16.49
C ASN A 11 14.79 -5.77 15.26
N TYR A 12 15.49 -5.84 14.14
CA TYR A 12 15.08 -5.28 12.86
C TYR A 12 14.97 -6.40 11.83
N LEU A 13 13.85 -6.42 11.13
CA LEU A 13 13.59 -7.35 10.04
C LEU A 13 13.29 -6.56 8.77
N GLY A 14 14.12 -6.73 7.75
CA GLY A 14 13.83 -6.27 6.39
C GLY A 14 13.22 -7.40 5.57
N ILE A 15 12.20 -7.08 4.77
CA ILE A 15 11.55 -8.04 3.88
C ILE A 15 11.54 -7.47 2.47
N ASP A 16 12.01 -8.24 1.50
CA ASP A 16 11.95 -7.91 0.08
C ASP A 16 11.83 -9.19 -0.76
N VAL A 17 11.45 -9.07 -2.03
CA VAL A 17 11.43 -10.21 -2.97
C VAL A 17 12.78 -10.42 -3.66
N HIS A 18 13.66 -9.40 -3.69
CA HIS A 18 14.92 -9.42 -4.43
C HIS A 18 16.07 -10.01 -3.62
N LYS A 19 16.30 -11.32 -3.78
CA LYS A 19 17.35 -12.05 -3.06
C LYS A 19 18.73 -11.39 -3.09
N ALA A 20 19.18 -10.92 -4.26
CA ALA A 20 20.52 -10.33 -4.40
C ALA A 20 20.70 -9.04 -3.57
N LEU A 21 19.63 -8.27 -3.36
CA LEU A 21 19.66 -7.09 -2.49
C LEU A 21 19.76 -7.51 -1.02
N LEU A 22 19.00 -8.52 -0.63
CA LEU A 22 18.96 -9.04 0.74
C LEU A 22 20.26 -9.73 1.13
N ASP A 23 20.89 -10.48 0.23
CA ASP A 23 22.20 -11.10 0.45
C ASP A 23 23.26 -10.02 0.73
N ARG A 24 23.25 -8.91 -0.04
CA ARG A 24 24.13 -7.76 0.21
C ARG A 24 23.82 -7.08 1.54
N ALA A 25 22.55 -6.89 1.87
CA ALA A 25 22.14 -6.25 3.12
C ALA A 25 22.53 -7.09 4.35
N ASN A 26 22.34 -8.40 4.31
CA ASN A 26 22.82 -9.34 5.33
C ASN A 26 24.35 -9.33 5.43
N GLY A 27 25.07 -9.27 4.30
CA GLY A 27 26.52 -9.10 4.28
C GLY A 27 26.98 -7.81 4.97
N TRP A 28 26.29 -6.70 4.75
CA TRP A 28 26.57 -5.43 5.46
C TRP A 28 26.25 -5.47 6.94
N ALA A 29 25.17 -6.15 7.33
CA ALA A 29 24.84 -6.37 8.73
C ALA A 29 25.94 -7.19 9.42
N ALA A 30 26.41 -8.27 8.78
CA ALA A 30 27.52 -9.08 9.29
C ALA A 30 28.83 -8.29 9.40
N ALA A 31 29.18 -7.53 8.36
CA ALA A 31 30.40 -6.70 8.36
C ALA A 31 30.38 -5.60 9.45
N ARG A 32 29.20 -5.21 9.94
CA ARG A 32 29.01 -4.24 11.03
C ARG A 32 28.78 -4.88 12.40
N GLY A 33 28.81 -6.21 12.50
CA GLY A 33 28.53 -6.93 13.75
C GLY A 33 27.07 -6.84 14.21
N LEU A 34 26.13 -6.63 13.29
CA LEU A 34 24.70 -6.43 13.56
C LEU A 34 23.83 -7.67 13.32
N SER A 35 24.42 -8.80 12.92
CA SER A 35 23.67 -10.04 12.63
C SER A 35 22.89 -10.61 13.82
N GLY A 36 23.19 -10.18 15.04
CA GLY A 36 22.44 -10.57 16.24
C GLY A 36 21.06 -9.90 16.37
N ASN A 37 20.84 -8.76 15.70
CA ASN A 37 19.61 -7.98 15.84
C ASN A 37 19.11 -7.37 14.53
N VAL A 38 19.77 -7.62 13.39
CA VAL A 38 19.32 -7.19 12.06
C VAL A 38 19.32 -8.40 11.12
N SER A 39 18.19 -8.65 10.48
CA SER A 39 18.04 -9.72 9.49
C SER A 39 17.22 -9.24 8.28
N TYR A 40 17.56 -9.75 7.11
CA TYR A 40 16.85 -9.49 5.86
C TYR A 40 16.38 -10.82 5.26
N VAL A 41 15.08 -10.94 5.02
CA VAL A 41 14.44 -12.19 4.58
C VAL A 41 13.75 -11.99 3.24
N GLN A 42 13.94 -12.97 2.35
CA GLN A 42 13.27 -12.97 1.06
C GLN A 42 11.84 -13.47 1.23
N ALA A 43 10.85 -12.59 0.99
CA ALA A 43 9.45 -12.95 0.99
C ALA A 43 8.60 -11.92 0.24
N ASN A 44 7.44 -12.37 -0.26
CA ASN A 44 6.39 -11.45 -0.69
C ASN A 44 5.62 -10.99 0.55
N VAL A 45 5.86 -9.76 1.00
CA VAL A 45 5.24 -9.23 2.23
C VAL A 45 3.70 -9.28 2.19
N VAL A 46 3.07 -9.11 1.03
CA VAL A 46 1.60 -9.15 0.90
C VAL A 46 1.04 -10.52 1.26
N VAL A 47 1.76 -11.59 0.91
CA VAL A 47 1.37 -12.98 1.18
C VAL A 47 1.87 -13.44 2.55
N SER A 48 3.04 -12.98 2.96
CA SER A 48 3.78 -13.56 4.08
C SER A 48 3.72 -12.75 5.38
N ALA A 49 3.19 -11.51 5.37
CA ALA A 49 3.20 -10.63 6.55
C ALA A 49 2.57 -11.28 7.79
N ALA A 50 1.38 -11.87 7.66
CA ALA A 50 0.69 -12.50 8.79
C ALA A 50 1.52 -13.68 9.36
N ALA A 51 2.02 -14.57 8.51
CA ALA A 51 2.84 -15.70 8.94
C ALA A 51 4.16 -15.26 9.58
N ILE A 52 4.88 -14.31 8.97
CA ILE A 52 6.19 -13.84 9.46
C ILE A 52 6.03 -13.09 10.79
N LEU A 53 5.08 -12.16 10.88
CA LEU A 53 4.89 -11.35 12.08
C LEU A 53 4.20 -12.14 13.20
N GLY A 54 3.24 -13.00 12.86
CA GLY A 54 2.51 -13.82 13.82
C GLY A 54 3.34 -14.96 14.43
N SER A 55 4.37 -15.46 13.72
CA SER A 55 5.31 -16.45 14.24
C SER A 55 6.50 -15.84 14.99
N TYR A 56 6.61 -14.51 15.04
CA TYR A 56 7.77 -13.87 15.66
C TYR A 56 7.77 -14.08 17.19
N PRO A 57 8.79 -14.76 17.77
CA PRO A 57 8.81 -15.10 19.18
C PRO A 57 9.14 -13.90 20.09
N GLY A 58 9.51 -12.76 19.51
CA GLY A 58 9.81 -11.55 20.26
C GLY A 58 8.56 -10.96 20.92
N ARG A 59 8.76 -10.12 21.94
CA ARG A 59 7.67 -9.68 22.80
C ARG A 59 6.56 -8.95 22.06
N ARG A 60 6.90 -7.97 21.20
CA ARG A 60 5.95 -7.18 20.39
C ARG A 60 6.64 -6.52 19.19
N VAL A 61 5.95 -6.45 18.06
CA VAL A 61 6.29 -5.54 16.97
C VAL A 61 5.97 -4.11 17.43
N ARG A 62 6.95 -3.20 17.32
CA ARG A 62 6.77 -1.78 17.70
C ARG A 62 6.46 -0.88 16.51
N LEU A 63 7.08 -1.17 15.37
CA LEU A 63 7.01 -0.36 14.17
C LEU A 63 7.05 -1.26 12.94
N VAL A 64 6.12 -1.03 12.01
CA VAL A 64 6.20 -1.49 10.63
C VAL A 64 6.47 -0.28 9.75
N SER A 65 7.55 -0.30 8.97
CA SER A 65 7.84 0.75 8.00
C SER A 65 7.68 0.25 6.58
N ILE A 66 6.87 0.93 5.77
CA ILE A 66 6.71 0.67 4.34
C ILE A 66 7.26 1.88 3.59
N GLN A 67 8.43 1.70 2.99
CA GLN A 67 9.23 2.81 2.51
C GLN A 67 9.50 2.73 1.01
N TYR A 68 9.24 3.84 0.32
CA TYR A 68 9.52 4.02 -1.11
C TYR A 68 9.08 2.84 -1.99
N PRO A 69 7.84 2.30 -1.82
CA PRO A 69 7.36 1.31 -2.76
C PRO A 69 7.31 1.91 -4.17
N ASP A 70 7.33 1.05 -5.18
CA ASP A 70 7.32 1.50 -6.56
C ASP A 70 6.12 2.43 -6.85
N PRO A 71 6.32 3.50 -7.65
CA PRO A 71 5.27 4.46 -7.92
C PRO A 71 4.02 3.83 -8.54
N GLN A 72 2.87 4.31 -8.10
CA GLN A 72 1.55 3.82 -8.49
C GLN A 72 1.36 3.78 -10.02
N GLN A 73 1.80 4.83 -10.73
CA GLN A 73 1.63 4.92 -12.19
C GLN A 73 2.40 3.84 -12.97
N ARG A 74 3.31 3.10 -12.32
CA ARG A 74 4.19 2.11 -12.97
C ARG A 74 3.80 0.66 -12.69
N ARG A 75 2.80 0.40 -11.85
CA ARG A 75 2.47 -0.95 -11.39
C ARG A 75 0.97 -1.21 -11.48
N ARG A 76 0.61 -2.41 -11.93
CA ARG A 76 -0.76 -2.97 -11.82
C ARG A 76 -1.08 -3.56 -10.45
N ARG A 77 -0.07 -3.69 -9.59
CA ARG A 77 -0.18 -4.32 -8.27
C ARG A 77 0.60 -3.49 -7.27
N HIS A 78 -0.08 -3.10 -6.20
CA HIS A 78 0.47 -2.24 -5.16
C HIS A 78 0.78 -3.06 -3.92
N VAL A 79 1.92 -2.79 -3.29
CA VAL A 79 2.31 -3.50 -2.05
C VAL A 79 1.29 -3.22 -0.94
N VAL A 80 0.81 -1.99 -0.83
CA VAL A 80 -0.18 -1.59 0.18
C VAL A 80 -1.58 -1.64 -0.42
N GLY A 81 -2.24 -2.78 -0.33
CA GLY A 81 -3.65 -2.94 -0.69
C GLY A 81 -4.45 -3.57 0.45
N ARG A 82 -5.71 -3.96 0.17
CA ARG A 82 -6.61 -4.59 1.15
C ARG A 82 -5.96 -5.76 1.88
N GLN A 83 -5.29 -6.66 1.15
CA GLN A 83 -4.69 -7.86 1.70
C GLN A 83 -3.61 -7.55 2.74
N LEU A 84 -2.68 -6.64 2.45
CA LEU A 84 -1.63 -6.27 3.39
C LEU A 84 -2.21 -5.54 4.61
N VAL A 85 -3.17 -4.64 4.42
CA VAL A 85 -3.83 -3.93 5.54
C VAL A 85 -4.53 -4.93 6.48
N ALA A 86 -5.25 -5.90 5.93
CA ALA A 86 -5.91 -6.96 6.70
C ALA A 86 -4.89 -7.84 7.46
N ALA A 87 -3.84 -8.29 6.78
CA ALA A 87 -2.78 -9.10 7.40
C ALA A 87 -2.08 -8.36 8.55
N LEU A 88 -1.82 -7.07 8.42
CA LEU A 88 -1.25 -6.26 9.49
C LEU A 88 -2.26 -6.04 10.63
N ALA A 89 -3.54 -5.82 10.34
CA ALA A 89 -4.57 -5.67 11.37
C ALA A 89 -4.71 -6.90 12.26
N GLU A 90 -4.56 -8.09 11.67
CA GLU A 90 -4.64 -9.40 12.33
C GLU A 90 -3.50 -9.61 13.33
N VAL A 91 -2.26 -9.27 12.96
CA VAL A 91 -1.06 -9.66 13.72
C VAL A 91 -0.42 -8.55 14.54
N LEU A 92 -0.69 -7.27 14.21
CA LEU A 92 -0.10 -6.16 14.96
C LEU A 92 -0.83 -5.92 16.28
N PRO A 93 -0.11 -5.83 17.41
CA PRO A 93 -0.71 -5.52 18.70
C PRO A 93 -1.14 -4.04 18.77
N PRO A 94 -2.13 -3.70 19.61
CA PRO A 94 -2.46 -2.32 19.95
C PRO A 94 -1.22 -1.52 20.37
N GLY A 95 -1.14 -0.27 19.91
CA GLY A 95 -0.01 0.64 20.09
C GLY A 95 1.16 0.43 19.11
N CYS A 96 1.12 -0.59 18.24
CA CYS A 96 2.11 -0.72 17.17
C CYS A 96 1.96 0.42 16.17
N GLN A 97 3.08 1.02 15.77
CA GLN A 97 3.11 2.07 14.77
C GLN A 97 3.27 1.51 13.36
N VAL A 98 2.67 2.17 12.37
CA VAL A 98 2.88 1.90 10.94
C VAL A 98 3.32 3.20 10.27
N TYR A 99 4.56 3.23 9.83
CA TYR A 99 5.16 4.36 9.12
C TYR A 99 5.15 4.12 7.62
N LEU A 100 4.51 5.02 6.87
CA LEU A 100 4.45 5.00 5.42
C LEU A 100 5.20 6.22 4.90
N ASN A 101 6.11 6.03 3.93
CA ASN A 101 6.73 7.15 3.24
C ASN A 101 7.03 6.88 1.76
N SER A 102 6.97 7.96 0.98
CA SER A 102 7.33 7.97 -0.44
C SER A 102 7.78 9.38 -0.85
N ASP A 103 8.61 9.45 -1.88
CA ASP A 103 8.96 10.67 -2.59
C ASP A 103 7.92 11.06 -3.66
N PHE A 104 6.88 10.24 -3.86
CA PHE A 104 5.74 10.55 -4.71
C PHE A 104 4.47 10.71 -3.88
N GLU A 105 3.82 11.88 -3.94
CA GLU A 105 2.61 12.14 -3.15
C GLU A 105 1.47 11.18 -3.50
N ASP A 106 1.28 10.86 -4.78
CA ASP A 106 0.27 9.90 -5.22
C ASP A 106 0.48 8.54 -4.56
N THR A 107 1.74 8.10 -4.43
CA THR A 107 2.07 6.81 -3.82
C THR A 107 1.80 6.84 -2.32
N ALA A 108 2.20 7.89 -1.61
CA ALA A 108 1.88 8.05 -0.20
C ALA A 108 0.36 8.18 0.04
N THR A 109 -0.35 8.89 -0.84
CA THR A 109 -1.81 9.07 -0.82
C THR A 109 -2.51 7.74 -0.96
N TYR A 110 -2.12 6.94 -1.96
CA TYR A 110 -2.67 5.61 -2.17
C TYR A 110 -2.49 4.73 -0.92
N MET A 111 -1.27 4.68 -0.38
CA MET A 111 -1.01 3.88 0.83
C MET A 111 -1.89 4.30 2.01
N ARG A 112 -1.95 5.60 2.32
CA ARG A 112 -2.80 6.14 3.40
C ARG A 112 -4.27 5.79 3.17
N ASN A 113 -4.75 5.98 1.94
CA ASN A 113 -6.14 5.75 1.58
C ASN A 113 -6.52 4.26 1.65
N CYS A 114 -5.61 3.34 1.29
CA CYS A 114 -5.80 1.91 1.53
C CYS A 114 -5.98 1.58 3.01
N PHE A 115 -5.13 2.12 3.89
CA PHE A 115 -5.26 1.89 5.33
C PHE A 115 -6.56 2.47 5.90
N GLU A 116 -6.97 3.66 5.47
CA GLU A 116 -8.21 4.26 5.95
C GLU A 116 -9.44 3.51 5.42
N CYS A 117 -9.47 3.16 4.14
CA CYS A 117 -10.60 2.49 3.52
C CYS A 117 -10.78 1.06 4.04
N PHE A 118 -9.71 0.29 4.18
CA PHE A 118 -9.78 -1.14 4.53
C PHE A 118 -9.48 -1.45 6.01
N GLY A 119 -8.95 -0.50 6.76
CA GLY A 119 -8.41 -0.73 8.11
C GLY A 119 -8.72 0.34 9.14
N SER A 120 -9.61 1.30 8.87
CA SER A 120 -9.94 2.38 9.83
C SER A 120 -10.56 1.90 11.15
N GLN A 121 -11.07 0.67 11.21
CA GLN A 121 -11.49 0.02 12.44
C GLN A 121 -10.32 -0.51 13.29
N HIS A 122 -9.13 -0.67 12.70
CA HIS A 122 -7.94 -1.21 13.36
C HIS A 122 -6.80 -0.19 13.51
N PHE A 123 -6.75 0.81 12.65
CA PHE A 123 -5.69 1.81 12.59
C PHE A 123 -6.27 3.22 12.66
N GLU A 124 -5.45 4.15 13.10
CA GLU A 124 -5.72 5.59 13.05
C GLU A 124 -4.45 6.39 12.82
N ILE A 125 -4.60 7.66 12.47
CA ILE A 125 -3.49 8.61 12.45
C ILE A 125 -2.92 8.72 13.87
N ASP A 126 -1.60 8.58 13.98
CA ASP A 126 -0.90 8.84 15.25
C ASP A 126 -0.95 10.34 15.55
N ALA A 127 -1.85 10.74 16.45
CA ALA A 127 -2.08 12.13 16.81
C ALA A 127 -0.86 12.78 17.49
N ALA A 128 -0.01 12.00 18.17
CA ALA A 128 1.20 12.52 18.77
C ALA A 128 2.25 12.85 17.70
N ALA A 129 2.38 11.99 16.69
CA ALA A 129 3.24 12.27 15.53
C ALA A 129 2.71 13.44 14.67
N HIS A 130 1.39 13.55 14.51
CA HIS A 130 0.73 14.59 13.69
C HIS A 130 0.23 15.77 14.55
N ALA A 131 0.98 16.13 15.59
CA ALA A 131 0.65 17.30 16.40
C ALA A 131 0.64 18.58 15.54
N PRO A 132 -0.11 19.63 15.95
CA PRO A 132 -0.13 20.91 15.24
C PRO A 132 1.28 21.45 14.98
N GLY A 133 1.56 21.84 13.73
CA GLY A 133 2.87 22.33 13.31
C GLY A 133 3.90 21.24 12.98
N ALA A 134 3.56 19.95 13.13
CA ALA A 134 4.41 18.83 12.72
C ALA A 134 4.16 18.37 11.28
N THR A 135 3.15 18.94 10.60
CA THR A 135 2.71 18.50 9.27
C THR A 135 2.60 19.64 8.27
N PHE A 136 2.59 19.29 6.99
CA PHE A 136 2.24 20.16 5.87
C PHE A 136 1.02 19.58 5.11
N PRO A 137 0.18 20.42 4.50
CA PRO A 137 -1.08 19.96 3.90
C PRO A 137 -0.86 19.09 2.65
N CYS A 138 -1.79 18.18 2.39
CA CYS A 138 -1.84 17.44 1.13
C CYS A 138 -2.14 18.37 -0.04
N SER A 139 -1.53 18.16 -1.21
CA SER A 139 -1.76 19.00 -2.39
C SER A 139 -3.22 19.03 -2.83
N ALA A 140 -3.94 17.91 -2.68
CA ALA A 140 -5.39 17.84 -2.93
C ALA A 140 -6.22 18.80 -2.06
N MET A 141 -5.73 19.18 -0.87
CA MET A 141 -6.36 20.18 0.00
C MET A 141 -6.03 21.62 -0.39
N LEU A 142 -4.98 21.82 -1.17
CA LEU A 142 -4.52 23.14 -1.64
C LEU A 142 -5.16 23.53 -2.98
N GLN A 143 -5.78 22.59 -3.70
CA GLN A 143 -6.45 22.89 -4.96
C GLN A 143 -7.73 23.69 -4.67
N PRO A 144 -7.94 24.87 -5.30
CA PRO A 144 -9.18 25.60 -5.16
C PRO A 144 -10.34 24.72 -5.65
N VAL A 145 -11.44 24.71 -4.90
CA VAL A 145 -12.70 24.06 -5.33
C VAL A 145 -13.08 24.67 -6.67
N ARG A 146 -13.02 23.90 -7.75
CA ARG A 146 -13.49 24.39 -9.04
C ARG A 146 -15.02 24.59 -8.92
N PRO A 147 -15.54 25.80 -9.17
CA PRO A 147 -16.97 26.10 -9.00
C PRO A 147 -17.88 25.30 -9.95
N ASP A 148 -17.32 24.68 -10.98
CA ASP A 148 -18.02 23.94 -12.04
C ASP A 148 -18.47 22.52 -11.64
N LEU A 149 -18.03 22.01 -10.49
CA LEU A 149 -18.38 20.68 -9.98
C LEU A 149 -19.41 20.69 -8.82
N VAL A 150 -19.92 21.85 -8.42
CA VAL A 150 -21.12 21.93 -7.56
C VAL A 150 -22.33 21.62 -8.44
N GLY A 151 -22.70 20.35 -8.47
CA GLY A 151 -23.71 19.80 -9.38
C GLY A 151 -25.00 20.61 -9.41
N ARG A 152 -25.36 21.12 -10.59
CA ARG A 152 -26.77 21.29 -10.92
C ARG A 152 -27.40 19.89 -10.98
N PRO A 153 -28.55 19.64 -10.34
CA PRO A 153 -29.23 18.36 -10.45
C PRO A 153 -29.49 18.05 -11.93
N ARG A 154 -29.00 16.90 -12.38
CA ARG A 154 -29.15 16.43 -13.77
C ARG A 154 -30.64 16.23 -14.02
N ALA A 155 -31.24 17.09 -14.84
CA ALA A 155 -32.64 16.93 -15.26
C ALA A 155 -32.81 15.54 -15.88
N ALA A 156 -33.80 14.79 -15.40
CA ALA A 156 -34.12 13.46 -15.87
C ALA A 156 -34.36 13.49 -17.39
N ARG A 157 -33.54 12.77 -18.15
CA ARG A 157 -33.78 12.54 -19.57
C ARG A 157 -34.97 11.59 -19.69
N ALA A 158 -36.07 12.08 -20.26
CA ALA A 158 -37.21 11.27 -20.63
C ALA A 158 -36.83 10.30 -21.76
N ASN A 159 -37.27 9.04 -21.63
CA ASN A 159 -37.22 8.03 -22.67
C ASN A 159 -38.06 8.46 -23.88
N ALA A 160 -37.47 8.41 -25.08
CA ALA A 160 -38.21 8.41 -26.34
C ALA A 160 -37.79 7.16 -27.13
N ALA A 161 -38.74 6.25 -27.27
CA ALA A 161 -38.66 5.07 -28.11
C ALA A 161 -38.76 5.46 -29.60
N THR A 162 -37.96 4.83 -30.45
CA THR A 162 -38.21 4.77 -31.90
C THR A 162 -37.67 3.47 -32.49
N SER A 163 -38.48 2.93 -33.38
CA SER A 163 -38.56 1.57 -33.91
C SER A 163 -37.55 1.26 -35.04
N ARG A 164 -37.35 -0.05 -35.30
CA ARG A 164 -36.60 -0.67 -36.45
C ARG A 164 -37.19 -0.25 -37.83
N PRO A 165 -36.48 -0.53 -38.95
CA PRO A 165 -36.68 -1.82 -39.64
C PRO A 165 -35.41 -2.45 -40.27
N GLU A 166 -35.63 -3.66 -40.81
CA GLU A 166 -34.70 -4.71 -41.27
C GLU A 166 -34.23 -4.61 -42.73
N SER A 167 -33.15 -5.33 -43.07
CA SER A 167 -32.98 -6.18 -44.29
C SER A 167 -31.57 -6.82 -44.25
N GLY A 168 -31.42 -8.16 -44.27
CA GLY A 168 -31.22 -9.05 -45.44
C GLY A 168 -29.72 -9.16 -45.79
N SER A 169 -29.03 -10.28 -46.05
CA SER A 169 -29.36 -11.66 -46.42
C SER A 169 -28.05 -12.49 -46.56
N VAL A 170 -28.05 -13.80 -46.20
CA VAL A 170 -27.46 -14.99 -46.93
C VAL A 170 -25.91 -15.03 -47.11
N SER A 171 -25.09 -16.12 -46.98
CA SER A 171 -25.20 -17.59 -47.20
C SER A 171 -23.98 -18.38 -46.65
N GLY A 172 -24.21 -19.67 -46.29
CA GLY A 172 -23.41 -20.89 -46.61
C GLY A 172 -22.10 -21.15 -45.84
N SER A 173 -21.64 -22.37 -45.55
CA SER A 173 -22.09 -23.76 -45.79
C SER A 173 -21.25 -24.72 -44.91
N GLU A 174 -21.68 -25.97 -44.82
CA GLU A 174 -21.34 -27.07 -43.91
C GLU A 174 -19.88 -27.60 -43.91
N SER A 175 -19.48 -28.27 -42.81
CA SER A 175 -18.92 -29.64 -42.87
C SER A 175 -18.74 -30.26 -41.48
N GLU A 176 -19.28 -31.49 -41.34
CA GLU A 176 -19.12 -32.39 -40.19
C GLU A 176 -17.80 -33.18 -40.28
N GLY A 177 -17.26 -33.56 -39.11
CA GLY A 177 -16.19 -34.54 -38.98
C GLY A 177 -15.99 -34.89 -37.50
N GLY A 178 -16.36 -36.12 -37.12
CA GLY A 178 -16.38 -36.58 -35.73
C GLY A 178 -15.06 -37.12 -35.19
N SER A 179 -15.09 -37.47 -33.89
CA SER A 179 -14.45 -38.62 -33.23
C SER A 179 -13.91 -38.27 -31.83
N VAL A 180 -14.33 -39.10 -30.89
CA VAL A 180 -13.92 -39.31 -29.48
C VAL A 180 -12.41 -39.24 -29.18
N SER A 181 -12.05 -38.70 -28.01
CA SER A 181 -11.08 -39.32 -27.09
C SER A 181 -11.09 -38.66 -25.70
N ASP A 182 -10.98 -39.52 -24.68
CA ASP A 182 -10.83 -39.20 -23.26
C ASP A 182 -9.52 -38.45 -22.95
N GLY A 183 -9.56 -37.59 -21.93
CA GLY A 183 -8.37 -36.94 -21.40
C GLY A 183 -8.64 -36.22 -20.08
N SER A 184 -8.42 -36.93 -18.98
CA SER A 184 -8.40 -36.36 -17.63
C SER A 184 -7.35 -35.26 -17.54
N GLY A 185 -7.80 -34.03 -17.26
CA GLY A 185 -6.93 -32.89 -16.95
C GLY A 185 -7.44 -32.23 -15.68
N SER A 186 -6.76 -32.50 -14.57
CA SER A 186 -6.84 -31.74 -13.32
C SER A 186 -6.37 -30.31 -13.57
N GLY A 187 -7.25 -29.49 -14.14
CA GLY A 187 -7.14 -28.04 -14.10
C GLY A 187 -7.53 -27.60 -12.70
N SER A 188 -6.54 -27.27 -11.87
CA SER A 188 -6.78 -26.38 -10.74
C SER A 188 -7.43 -25.13 -11.33
N GLU A 189 -8.73 -24.98 -11.10
CA GLU A 189 -9.44 -23.73 -11.28
C GLU A 189 -8.71 -22.71 -10.39
N GLU A 190 -7.75 -21.99 -10.98
CA GLU A 190 -7.40 -20.67 -10.49
C GLU A 190 -8.70 -19.90 -10.58
N ALA A 191 -9.45 -19.91 -9.48
CA ALA A 191 -10.66 -19.12 -9.34
C ALA A 191 -10.27 -17.70 -9.73
N GLU A 192 -10.74 -17.27 -10.90
CA GLU A 192 -10.70 -15.89 -11.32
C GLU A 192 -11.42 -15.12 -10.20
N ILE A 193 -10.63 -14.47 -9.35
CA ILE A 193 -11.15 -13.55 -8.36
C ILE A 193 -11.80 -12.45 -9.17
N VAL A 194 -13.13 -12.50 -9.24
CA VAL A 194 -13.95 -11.48 -9.88
C VAL A 194 -13.58 -10.16 -9.21
N ASP A 195 -13.00 -9.24 -10.00
CA ASP A 195 -12.60 -7.91 -9.56
C ASP A 195 -13.83 -7.19 -8.97
N GLU A 196 -13.95 -7.21 -7.63
CA GLU A 196 -14.73 -6.21 -6.90
C GLU A 196 -14.20 -4.86 -7.38
N GLU A 197 -15.03 -4.10 -8.12
CA GLU A 197 -14.74 -2.78 -8.69
C GLU A 197 -13.60 -2.09 -7.94
N GLU A 198 -12.38 -2.13 -8.52
CA GLU A 198 -11.18 -1.69 -7.83
C GLU A 198 -11.35 -0.21 -7.50
N VAL A 199 -11.64 0.10 -6.23
CA VAL A 199 -11.79 1.47 -5.76
C VAL A 199 -10.48 2.18 -6.06
N ASP A 200 -10.50 3.16 -6.95
CA ASP A 200 -9.33 3.98 -7.23
C ASP A 200 -8.97 4.77 -5.96
N MET A 201 -7.99 4.25 -5.23
CA MET A 201 -7.57 4.83 -3.97
C MET A 201 -6.88 6.17 -4.13
N LEU A 202 -6.47 6.60 -5.34
CA LEU A 202 -6.03 7.98 -5.56
C LEU A 202 -7.20 8.96 -5.60
N GLN A 203 -8.34 8.52 -6.12
CA GLN A 203 -9.57 9.34 -6.17
C GLN A 203 -10.42 9.22 -4.90
N TRP A 204 -10.17 8.19 -4.09
CA TRP A 204 -10.84 8.04 -2.81
C TRP A 204 -10.57 9.24 -1.87
N ARG A 205 -11.62 9.70 -1.19
CA ARG A 205 -11.62 10.95 -0.39
C ARG A 205 -11.89 10.67 1.09
N GLY A 206 -10.97 9.97 1.75
CA GLY A 206 -10.98 9.79 3.21
C GLY A 206 -10.58 11.02 4.01
N ARG A 207 -10.90 11.00 5.31
CA ARG A 207 -10.65 12.08 6.26
C ARG A 207 -9.21 12.16 6.72
N TRP A 208 -8.43 11.09 6.62
CA TRP A 208 -7.03 11.09 7.09
C TRP A 208 -6.13 12.06 6.30
N ARG A 209 -6.58 12.53 5.13
CA ARG A 209 -5.91 13.62 4.40
C ARG A 209 -5.82 14.92 5.20
N GLU A 210 -6.72 15.15 6.15
CA GLU A 210 -6.75 16.36 6.98
C GLU A 210 -5.58 16.41 7.96
N ALA A 211 -4.97 15.26 8.28
CA ALA A 211 -3.76 15.21 9.11
C ALA A 211 -2.52 15.77 8.40
N GLY A 212 -2.54 15.86 7.07
CA GLY A 212 -1.39 16.25 6.26
C GLY A 212 -0.28 15.20 6.25
N TRP A 213 0.92 15.65 5.87
CA TRP A 213 2.13 14.86 5.77
C TRP A 213 3.15 15.32 6.80
N LEU A 214 3.87 14.40 7.46
CA LEU A 214 4.87 14.76 8.48
C LEU A 214 6.04 15.53 7.88
N LEU A 215 6.42 16.65 8.52
CA LEU A 215 7.54 17.51 8.13
C LEU A 215 8.90 16.85 8.33
N ARG A 216 9.03 15.95 9.31
CA ARG A 216 10.29 15.31 9.69
C ARG A 216 10.10 13.80 9.78
N ASN A 217 11.19 13.07 9.61
CA ASN A 217 11.20 11.62 9.84
C ASN A 217 11.03 11.31 11.34
N PRO A 218 9.94 10.63 11.73
CA PRO A 218 9.64 10.33 13.12
C PRO A 218 10.42 9.13 13.69
N VAL A 219 11.09 8.35 12.83
CA VAL A 219 11.85 7.14 13.18
C VAL A 219 13.29 7.47 13.60
N GLY A 220 13.77 8.68 13.32
CA GLY A 220 15.06 9.20 13.80
C GLY A 220 16.29 8.75 13.01
N ALA A 221 16.14 7.87 12.02
CA ALA A 221 17.19 7.45 11.10
C ALA A 221 16.71 7.63 9.65
N PRO A 222 17.23 8.62 8.90
CA PRO A 222 16.86 8.81 7.50
C PRO A 222 17.47 7.72 6.63
N THR A 223 16.76 7.32 5.57
CA THR A 223 17.33 6.45 4.54
C THR A 223 18.23 7.23 3.60
N GLU A 224 19.10 6.55 2.85
CA GLU A 224 19.90 7.20 1.79
C GLU A 224 19.00 7.94 0.78
N ARG A 225 17.85 7.34 0.43
CA ARG A 225 16.87 7.96 -0.46
C ARG A 225 16.25 9.23 0.12
N GLU A 226 15.95 9.22 1.42
CA GLU A 226 15.44 10.41 2.10
C GLU A 226 16.46 11.56 2.06
N VAL A 227 17.72 11.25 2.39
CA VAL A 227 18.82 12.21 2.35
C VAL A 227 18.97 12.79 0.93
N TYR A 228 18.91 11.95 -0.09
CA TYR A 228 18.98 12.38 -1.49
C TYR A 228 17.82 13.33 -1.86
N VAL A 229 16.58 12.96 -1.55
CA VAL A 229 15.38 13.75 -1.88
C VAL A 229 15.39 15.10 -1.16
N GLU A 230 15.67 15.13 0.13
CA GLU A 230 15.57 16.38 0.89
C GLU A 230 16.80 17.27 0.73
N LEU A 231 18.01 16.70 0.77
CA LEU A 231 19.23 17.50 0.74
C LEU A 231 19.70 17.82 -0.67
N ALA A 232 19.65 16.84 -1.58
CA ALA A 232 20.18 17.00 -2.93
C ALA A 232 19.15 17.61 -3.89
N THR A 233 17.90 17.15 -3.88
CA THR A 233 16.86 17.64 -4.82
C THR A 233 15.98 18.75 -4.23
N LYS A 234 16.07 19.01 -2.92
CA LYS A 234 15.20 19.97 -2.19
C LYS A 234 13.71 19.66 -2.35
N GLN A 235 13.37 18.40 -2.56
CA GLN A 235 11.99 17.94 -2.67
C GLN A 235 11.50 17.41 -1.32
N GLN A 236 10.18 17.21 -1.24
CA GLN A 236 9.52 16.72 -0.04
C GLN A 236 9.40 15.20 -0.07
N VAL A 237 9.51 14.59 1.11
CA VAL A 237 9.09 13.20 1.34
C VAL A 237 7.75 13.22 2.06
N TYR A 238 6.78 12.53 1.49
CA TYR A 238 5.42 12.43 2.00
C TYR A 238 5.37 11.29 3.01
N ARG A 239 5.01 11.61 4.24
CA ARG A 239 5.15 10.74 5.41
C ARG A 239 3.86 10.70 6.19
N VAL A 240 3.44 9.51 6.61
CA VAL A 240 2.34 9.35 7.55
C VAL A 240 2.71 8.27 8.58
N MET A 241 2.35 8.54 9.82
CA MET A 241 2.43 7.62 10.95
C MET A 241 1.02 7.22 11.38
N LEU A 242 0.76 5.92 11.37
CA LEU A 242 -0.47 5.33 11.89
C LEU A 242 -0.16 4.59 13.18
N VAL A 243 -1.19 4.37 14.00
CA VAL A 243 -1.11 3.53 15.19
C VAL A 243 -2.22 2.49 15.16
N ARG A 244 -1.90 1.26 15.57
CA ARG A 244 -2.86 0.16 15.77
C ARG A 244 -3.66 0.44 17.05
N ARG A 245 -4.98 0.49 16.94
CA ARG A 245 -5.92 0.67 18.07
C ARG A 245 -6.06 -0.55 18.96
#